data_AF-A0A9P3B7U9-F1
#
_entry.id   AF-A0A9P3B7U9-F1
#
_cell.length_a   1.000
_cell.length_b   1.000
_cell.length_c   1.000
_cell.angle_alpha   90.00
_cell.angle_beta   90.00
_cell.angle_gamma   90.00
#
_symmetry.space_group_name_H-M   'P 1'
#
loop_
_entity.id
_entity.type
_entity.pdbx_description
1 polymer ?
#
loop_
_entity_poly.entity_id
_entity_poly.type
_entity_poly.pdbx_seq_one_letter_code
_entity_poly.pdbx_strand_id
1 'polypeptide(L)'
;MHIRNLNDKFAESIARDGHTKIFQNLNGGRDEEYERTGCAEDDIYDWIRKLYRDSRGAELPGMVNPSVLGCMFQQQTVAWEPIATKYIDKVARAVDVFNQTIFDKLIGDEEVKDHLRARLRQQNQEAVNRSAYELASLLQDERGGILQTVNNYFAETLSNIREERTFQRLKAKGFRDGSYLSATRGNEDQAVENIHDTLKAYYKVARKRFTDNVILQEAERRLLGVNGPVRTLSPEFIRNLEDSELEHIAGESYVTSTKRNDLASKVDRFQKALQIAKSANIEVCSPRIRHDSSFNI
;
A
#
# COMPACT_ATOMS: atom_id res chain seq x y z
N MET A 1 -12.89 5.92 -0.18
CA MET A 1 -11.71 5.69 -1.04
C MET A 1 -11.47 4.19 -1.08
N HIS A 2 -11.38 3.56 -2.25
CA HIS A 2 -11.22 2.10 -2.37
C HIS A 2 -9.75 1.76 -2.57
N ILE A 3 -9.17 0.88 -1.73
CA ILE A 3 -7.74 0.51 -1.80
C ILE A 3 -7.35 0.00 -3.18
N ARG A 4 -8.16 -0.87 -3.79
CA ARG A 4 -7.93 -1.36 -5.17
C ARG A 4 -7.64 -0.25 -6.18
N ASN A 5 -8.36 0.87 -6.12
CA ASN A 5 -8.12 2.00 -7.02
C ASN A 5 -6.77 2.70 -6.74
N LEU A 6 -6.25 2.63 -5.52
CA LEU A 6 -4.89 3.09 -5.21
C LEU A 6 -3.85 2.13 -5.77
N ASN A 7 -4.09 0.82 -5.70
CA ASN A 7 -3.21 -0.21 -6.25
C ASN A 7 -3.09 -0.06 -7.77
N ASP A 8 -4.24 0.10 -8.46
CA ASP A 8 -4.28 0.28 -9.92
C ASP A 8 -3.52 1.55 -10.33
N LYS A 9 -3.76 2.68 -9.63
CA LYS A 9 -3.03 3.94 -9.87
C LYS A 9 -1.53 3.84 -9.58
N PHE A 10 -1.13 3.03 -8.61
CA PHE A 10 0.27 2.79 -8.31
C PHE A 10 0.94 2.00 -9.43
N ALA A 11 0.31 0.92 -9.91
CA ALA A 11 0.78 0.15 -11.05
C ALA A 11 0.91 1.03 -12.31
N GLU A 12 -0.07 1.88 -12.59
CA GLU A 12 -0.01 2.87 -13.68
C GLU A 12 1.15 3.87 -13.50
N SER A 13 1.33 4.39 -12.29
CA SER A 13 2.40 5.35 -11.97
C SER A 13 3.78 4.72 -12.13
N ILE A 14 4.00 3.49 -11.66
CA ILE A 14 5.26 2.76 -11.87
C ILE A 14 5.46 2.42 -13.35
N ALA A 15 4.40 2.09 -14.08
CA ALA A 15 4.51 1.76 -15.49
C ALA A 15 5.00 2.97 -16.31
N ARG A 16 4.38 4.13 -16.09
CA ARG A 16 4.66 5.38 -16.83
C ARG A 16 5.89 6.13 -16.31
N ASP A 17 6.04 6.25 -15.00
CA ASP A 17 7.00 7.16 -14.36
C ASP A 17 8.15 6.42 -13.66
N GLY A 18 8.13 5.09 -13.61
CA GLY A 18 9.14 4.30 -12.90
C GLY A 18 10.50 4.21 -13.59
N HIS A 19 10.59 4.45 -14.90
CA HIS A 19 11.82 4.38 -15.66
C HIS A 19 12.44 5.77 -15.87
N THR A 20 13.76 5.89 -15.72
CA THR A 20 14.46 7.18 -15.91
C THR A 20 14.60 7.57 -17.38
N LYS A 21 15.01 6.64 -18.24
CA LYS A 21 15.12 6.83 -19.69
C LYS A 21 14.05 6.04 -20.43
N ILE A 22 13.33 6.65 -21.37
CA ILE A 22 12.33 5.91 -22.17
C ILE A 22 13.01 4.81 -23.00
N PHE A 23 12.54 3.57 -22.84
CA PHE A 23 12.95 2.48 -23.72
C PHE A 23 12.43 2.73 -25.14
N GLN A 24 13.28 2.52 -26.13
CA GLN A 24 12.92 2.73 -27.52
C GLN A 24 12.54 1.41 -28.21
N ASN A 25 11.65 1.52 -29.18
CA ASN A 25 11.38 0.45 -30.13
C ASN A 25 12.30 0.58 -31.35
N LEU A 26 12.46 -0.55 -32.03
CA LEU A 26 13.46 -0.75 -33.08
C LEU A 26 13.25 0.10 -34.34
N ASN A 27 12.09 0.76 -34.44
CA ASN A 27 11.73 1.67 -35.53
C ASN A 27 12.21 3.11 -35.27
N GLY A 28 12.92 3.36 -34.16
CA GLY A 28 13.26 4.71 -33.69
C GLY A 28 12.08 5.45 -33.02
N GLY A 29 10.92 4.80 -32.92
CA GLY A 29 9.76 5.28 -32.16
C GLY A 29 9.84 4.91 -30.68
N ARG A 30 9.19 5.70 -29.83
CA ARG A 30 9.05 5.40 -28.40
C ARG A 30 8.27 4.09 -28.22
N ASP A 31 8.63 3.29 -27.23
CA ASP A 31 7.86 2.10 -26.88
C ASP A 31 6.53 2.52 -26.23
N GLU A 32 5.40 2.12 -26.81
CA GLU A 32 4.05 2.39 -26.28
C GLU A 32 3.89 1.90 -24.85
N GLU A 33 4.58 0.82 -24.44
CA GLU A 33 4.56 0.32 -23.06
C GLU A 33 5.25 1.27 -22.06
N TYR A 34 6.13 2.15 -22.54
CA TYR A 34 6.95 3.07 -21.75
C TYR A 34 6.79 4.53 -22.18
N GLU A 35 5.72 4.88 -22.89
CA GLU A 35 5.54 6.23 -23.41
C GLU A 35 5.26 7.24 -22.27
N ARG A 36 6.04 8.33 -22.24
CA ARG A 36 5.81 9.50 -21.38
C ARG A 36 5.59 10.74 -22.23
N THR A 37 4.44 11.38 -22.06
CA THR A 37 4.11 12.63 -22.77
C THR A 37 4.89 13.81 -22.18
N GLY A 38 5.49 14.65 -23.04
CA GLY A 38 5.92 16.01 -22.65
C GLY A 38 7.37 16.19 -22.18
N CYS A 39 8.25 15.20 -22.31
CA CYS A 39 9.66 15.38 -21.95
C CYS A 39 10.59 15.20 -23.16
N ALA A 40 11.46 16.19 -23.40
CA ALA A 40 12.60 16.10 -24.30
C ALA A 40 13.71 15.35 -23.57
N GLU A 41 13.66 14.03 -23.63
CA GLU A 41 14.61 13.16 -22.91
C GLU A 41 15.81 12.81 -23.81
N ASP A 42 16.99 12.72 -23.20
CA ASP A 42 18.17 12.19 -23.89
C ASP A 42 17.90 10.76 -24.38
N ASP A 43 18.41 10.48 -25.58
CA ASP A 43 18.33 9.18 -26.21
C ASP A 43 18.94 8.07 -25.33
N ILE A 44 18.19 6.97 -25.12
CA ILE A 44 18.61 5.87 -24.27
C ILE A 44 19.86 5.17 -24.83
N TYR A 45 20.02 5.09 -26.15
CA TYR A 45 21.19 4.50 -26.77
C TYR A 45 22.42 5.39 -26.59
N ASP A 46 22.29 6.71 -26.67
CA ASP A 46 23.38 7.63 -26.36
C ASP A 46 23.79 7.58 -24.89
N TRP A 47 22.81 7.49 -23.98
CA TRP A 47 23.08 7.28 -22.55
C TRP A 47 23.80 5.95 -22.29
N ILE A 48 23.33 4.84 -22.89
CA ILE A 48 23.99 3.53 -22.80
C ILE A 48 25.39 3.60 -23.39
N ARG A 49 25.56 4.22 -24.56
CA ARG A 49 26.85 4.34 -25.25
C ARG A 49 27.87 5.11 -24.42
N LYS A 50 27.45 6.21 -23.79
CA LYS A 50 28.29 6.99 -22.88
C LYS A 50 28.76 6.13 -21.70
N LEU A 51 27.82 5.53 -20.97
CA LEU A 51 28.14 4.67 -19.82
C LEU A 51 28.98 3.45 -20.21
N TYR A 52 28.70 2.85 -21.37
CA TYR A 52 29.50 1.75 -21.91
C TYR A 52 30.95 2.19 -22.18
N ARG A 53 31.17 3.36 -22.77
CA ARG A 53 32.53 3.93 -22.99
C ARG A 53 33.24 4.23 -21.68
N ASP A 54 32.54 4.84 -20.73
CA ASP A 54 33.10 5.26 -19.42
C ASP A 54 33.48 4.06 -18.53
N SER A 55 32.86 2.90 -18.76
CA SER A 55 33.07 1.68 -17.98
C SER A 55 33.91 0.61 -18.68
N ARG A 56 34.50 0.92 -19.85
CA ARG A 56 35.36 -0.05 -20.56
C ARG A 56 36.59 -0.38 -19.71
N GLY A 57 36.74 -1.65 -19.40
CA GLY A 57 37.93 -2.20 -18.75
C GLY A 57 38.76 -3.05 -19.72
N ALA A 58 39.28 -4.16 -19.22
CA ALA A 58 40.07 -5.12 -19.98
C ALA A 58 39.24 -6.07 -20.88
N GLU A 59 37.93 -5.80 -21.04
CA GLU A 59 37.06 -6.66 -21.84
C GLU A 59 37.32 -6.53 -23.34
N LEU A 60 37.06 -7.61 -24.08
CA LEU A 60 37.16 -7.59 -25.54
C LEU A 60 36.11 -6.64 -26.14
N PRO A 61 36.42 -5.96 -27.25
CA PRO A 61 35.46 -5.11 -27.93
C PRO A 61 34.15 -5.86 -28.26
N GLY A 62 33.02 -5.31 -27.84
CA GLY A 62 31.71 -5.91 -28.06
C GLY A 62 31.18 -6.75 -26.89
N MET A 63 32.03 -7.06 -25.91
CA MET A 63 31.61 -7.65 -24.64
C MET A 63 31.11 -6.58 -23.68
N VAL A 64 30.25 -6.99 -22.75
CA VAL A 64 29.55 -6.14 -21.80
C VAL A 64 29.81 -6.65 -20.39
N ASN A 65 30.40 -5.80 -19.56
CA ASN A 65 30.60 -6.08 -18.14
C ASN A 65 29.23 -6.14 -17.43
N PRO A 66 28.87 -7.27 -16.78
CA PRO A 66 27.60 -7.40 -16.06
C PRO A 66 27.40 -6.37 -14.94
N SER A 67 28.47 -5.89 -14.31
CA SER A 67 28.38 -4.85 -13.27
C SER A 67 27.84 -3.53 -13.82
N VAL A 68 28.13 -3.22 -15.09
CA VAL A 68 27.63 -2.01 -15.76
C VAL A 68 26.12 -2.08 -15.96
N LEU A 69 25.59 -3.26 -16.29
CA LEU A 69 24.15 -3.49 -16.37
C LEU A 69 23.48 -3.26 -15.01
N GLY A 70 24.09 -3.71 -13.92
CA GLY A 70 23.61 -3.46 -12.56
C GLY A 70 23.53 -1.96 -12.24
N CYS A 71 24.57 -1.20 -12.55
CA CYS A 71 24.58 0.26 -12.36
C CYS A 71 23.55 0.98 -13.24
N MET A 72 23.41 0.58 -14.51
CA MET A 72 22.39 1.11 -15.40
C MET A 72 20.98 0.83 -14.88
N PHE A 73 20.73 -0.38 -14.38
CA PHE A 73 19.45 -0.74 -13.78
C PHE A 73 19.14 0.10 -12.54
N GLN A 74 20.13 0.34 -11.67
CA GLN A 74 19.99 1.24 -10.52
C GLN A 74 19.59 2.67 -10.93
N GLN A 75 20.27 3.23 -11.94
CA GLN A 75 19.95 4.55 -12.48
C GLN A 75 18.57 4.58 -13.13
N GLN A 76 18.16 3.48 -13.76
CA GLN A 76 16.89 3.38 -14.45
C GLN A 76 15.70 3.27 -13.51
N THR A 77 15.92 2.83 -12.28
CA THR A 77 14.88 2.56 -11.27
C THR A 77 14.84 3.61 -10.14
N VAL A 78 15.50 4.76 -10.31
CA VAL A 78 15.57 5.82 -9.28
C VAL A 78 14.18 6.29 -8.84
N ALA A 79 13.23 6.36 -9.77
CA ALA A 79 11.87 6.82 -9.48
C ALA A 79 11.02 5.82 -8.68
N TRP A 80 11.45 4.56 -8.53
CA TRP A 80 10.64 3.53 -7.85
C TRP A 80 10.38 3.87 -6.39
N GLU A 81 11.40 4.35 -5.68
CA GLU A 81 11.32 4.73 -4.27
C GLU A 81 10.29 5.85 -4.03
N PRO A 82 10.42 7.05 -4.62
CA PRO A 82 9.46 8.13 -4.35
C PRO A 82 8.03 7.79 -4.77
N ILE A 83 7.84 6.99 -5.84
CA ILE A 83 6.51 6.54 -6.27
C ILE A 83 5.91 5.57 -5.24
N ALA A 84 6.69 4.59 -4.77
CA ALA A 84 6.25 3.62 -3.79
C ALA A 84 5.95 4.27 -2.42
N THR A 85 6.82 5.14 -1.92
CA THR A 85 6.59 5.88 -0.66
C THR A 85 5.30 6.68 -0.73
N LYS A 86 5.08 7.43 -1.83
CA LYS A 86 3.86 8.21 -2.03
C LYS A 86 2.60 7.33 -2.09
N TYR A 87 2.71 6.12 -2.64
CA TYR A 87 1.63 5.14 -2.64
C TYR A 87 1.31 4.64 -1.23
N ILE A 88 2.31 4.20 -0.47
CA ILE A 88 2.15 3.73 0.92
C ILE A 88 1.52 4.83 1.77
N ASP A 89 1.96 6.08 1.64
CA ASP A 89 1.37 7.22 2.34
C ASP A 89 -0.12 7.42 2.03
N LYS A 90 -0.53 7.20 0.77
CA LYS A 90 -1.95 7.27 0.38
C LYS A 90 -2.75 6.13 1.01
N VAL A 91 -2.20 4.92 1.06
CA VAL A 91 -2.85 3.77 1.72
C VAL A 91 -2.99 4.02 3.21
N ALA A 92 -1.91 4.45 3.88
CA ALA A 92 -1.91 4.76 5.30
C ALA A 92 -2.96 5.83 5.66
N ARG A 93 -3.04 6.92 4.87
CA ARG A 93 -4.10 7.93 5.03
C ARG A 93 -5.50 7.38 4.82
N ALA A 94 -5.70 6.51 3.83
CA ALA A 94 -7.02 5.92 3.59
C ALA A 94 -7.47 5.04 4.77
N VAL A 95 -6.53 4.30 5.37
CA VAL A 95 -6.75 3.49 6.56
C VAL A 95 -7.04 4.34 7.79
N ASP A 96 -6.29 5.42 8.00
CA ASP A 96 -6.53 6.36 9.11
C ASP A 96 -7.93 6.98 9.04
N VAL A 97 -8.33 7.49 7.86
CA VAL A 97 -9.68 8.04 7.63
C VAL A 97 -10.77 6.98 7.88
N PHE A 98 -10.54 5.74 7.45
CA PHE A 98 -11.46 4.64 7.69
C PHE A 98 -11.63 4.36 9.19
N ASN A 99 -10.54 4.24 9.92
CA ASN A 99 -10.54 4.00 11.36
C ASN A 99 -11.24 5.14 12.12
N GLN A 100 -10.94 6.39 11.77
CA GLN A 100 -11.60 7.56 12.34
C GLN A 100 -13.12 7.51 12.14
N THR A 101 -13.56 7.23 10.91
CA THR A 101 -14.98 7.13 10.54
C THR A 101 -15.70 6.02 11.31
N ILE A 102 -15.05 4.88 11.54
CA ILE A 102 -15.63 3.79 12.33
C ILE A 102 -15.74 4.18 13.80
N PHE A 103 -14.70 4.77 14.38
CA PHE A 103 -14.74 5.22 15.77
C PHE A 103 -15.82 6.27 16.00
N ASP A 104 -16.02 7.20 15.07
CA ASP A 104 -17.09 8.19 15.17
C ASP A 104 -18.50 7.59 15.13
N LYS A 105 -18.67 6.44 14.45
CA LYS A 105 -19.97 5.78 14.31
C LYS A 105 -20.30 4.83 15.45
N LEU A 106 -19.29 4.12 15.98
CA LEU A 106 -19.50 3.03 16.93
C LEU A 106 -19.31 3.44 18.39
N ILE A 107 -18.50 4.46 18.67
CA ILE A 107 -18.18 4.89 20.03
C ILE A 107 -18.89 6.22 20.29
N GLY A 108 -19.92 6.19 21.14
CA GLY A 108 -20.68 7.39 21.51
C GLY A 108 -20.03 8.25 22.59
N ASP A 109 -19.12 7.67 23.38
CA ASP A 109 -18.37 8.39 24.41
C ASP A 109 -17.09 8.98 23.81
N GLU A 110 -17.00 10.31 23.80
CA GLU A 110 -15.85 11.03 23.22
C GLU A 110 -14.56 10.82 24.02
N GLU A 111 -14.62 10.68 25.36
CA GLU A 111 -13.42 10.46 26.18
C GLU A 111 -12.82 9.09 25.87
N VAL A 112 -13.66 8.05 25.83
CA VAL A 112 -13.24 6.68 25.47
C VAL A 112 -12.68 6.64 24.05
N LYS A 113 -13.34 7.33 23.12
CA LYS A 113 -12.91 7.41 21.73
C LYS A 113 -11.54 8.03 21.59
N ASP A 114 -11.28 9.14 22.29
CA ASP A 114 -10.00 9.84 22.22
C ASP A 114 -8.86 9.05 22.87
N HIS A 115 -9.09 8.44 24.03
CA HIS A 115 -8.10 7.58 24.68
C HIS A 115 -7.76 6.35 23.83
N LEU A 116 -8.78 5.69 23.26
CA LEU A 116 -8.58 4.54 22.40
C LEU A 116 -7.82 4.91 21.11
N ARG A 117 -8.16 6.05 20.50
CA ARG A 117 -7.45 6.59 19.34
C ARG A 117 -5.98 6.87 19.65
N ALA A 118 -5.70 7.50 20.80
CA ALA A 118 -4.34 7.78 21.22
C ALA A 118 -3.53 6.48 21.39
N ARG A 119 -4.12 5.47 22.03
CA ARG A 119 -3.48 4.17 22.26
C ARG A 119 -3.20 3.40 20.98
N LEU A 120 -4.14 3.40 20.04
CA LEU A 120 -3.99 2.73 18.73
C LEU A 120 -3.04 3.47 17.80
N ARG A 121 -2.97 4.81 17.90
CA ARG A 121 -2.05 5.63 17.09
C ARG A 121 -0.60 5.20 17.23
N GLN A 122 -0.17 4.84 18.45
CA GLN A 122 1.19 4.35 18.68
C GLN A 122 1.48 3.07 17.88
N GLN A 123 0.60 2.06 17.98
CA GLN A 123 0.75 0.81 17.23
C GLN A 123 0.67 1.03 15.72
N ASN A 124 -0.21 1.92 15.28
CA ASN A 124 -0.34 2.26 13.86
C ASN A 124 0.93 2.92 13.34
N GLN A 125 1.53 3.83 14.10
CA GLN A 125 2.78 4.48 13.73
C GLN A 125 3.93 3.48 13.64
N GLU A 126 4.01 2.52 14.56
CA GLU A 126 4.99 1.44 14.49
C GLU A 126 4.80 0.58 13.24
N ALA A 127 3.56 0.26 12.87
CA ALA A 127 3.27 -0.49 11.65
C ALA A 127 3.72 0.26 10.38
N VAL A 128 3.47 1.57 10.33
CA VAL A 128 3.93 2.45 9.24
C VAL A 128 5.46 2.53 9.20
N ASN A 129 6.12 2.71 10.34
CA ASN A 129 7.58 2.77 10.41
C ASN A 129 8.24 1.46 9.96
N ARG A 130 7.69 0.31 10.34
CA ARG A 130 8.16 -1.01 9.87
C ARG A 130 7.98 -1.16 8.36
N SER A 131 6.84 -0.71 7.82
CA SER A 131 6.59 -0.72 6.38
C SER A 131 7.62 0.14 5.62
N ALA A 132 7.98 1.32 6.14
CA ALA A 132 9.02 2.14 5.54
C ALA A 132 10.40 1.44 5.50
N TYR A 133 10.78 0.74 6.58
CA TYR A 133 12.02 -0.04 6.62
C TYR A 133 12.00 -1.19 5.61
N GLU A 134 10.89 -1.90 5.50
CA GLU A 134 10.75 -3.05 4.58
C GLU A 134 10.70 -2.60 3.12
N LEU A 135 10.05 -1.49 2.80
CA LEU A 135 10.13 -0.88 1.48
C LEU A 135 11.59 -0.58 1.11
N ALA A 136 12.38 -0.04 2.04
CA ALA A 136 13.80 0.22 1.81
C ALA A 136 14.59 -1.08 1.57
N SER A 137 14.33 -2.13 2.35
CA SER A 137 14.91 -3.46 2.12
C SER A 137 14.54 -4.01 0.76
N LEU A 138 13.28 -3.89 0.37
CA LEU A 138 12.77 -4.39 -0.90
C LEU A 138 13.36 -3.64 -2.10
N LEU A 139 13.53 -2.32 -1.98
CA LEU A 139 14.25 -1.52 -2.96
C LEU A 139 15.71 -1.97 -3.05
N GLN A 140 16.36 -2.26 -1.92
CA GLN A 140 17.73 -2.76 -1.89
C GLN A 140 17.84 -4.15 -2.52
N ASP A 141 16.87 -5.03 -2.30
CA ASP A 141 16.87 -6.38 -2.89
C ASP A 141 16.73 -6.33 -4.42
N GLU A 142 15.87 -5.45 -4.93
CA GLU A 142 15.67 -5.29 -6.38
C GLU A 142 16.80 -4.50 -7.04
N ARG A 143 17.34 -3.47 -6.37
CA ARG A 143 18.26 -2.48 -6.96
C ARG A 143 19.70 -2.65 -6.47
N GLY A 144 20.01 -3.59 -5.59
CA GLY A 144 21.33 -3.76 -4.95
C GLY A 144 22.48 -4.19 -5.87
N GLY A 145 22.22 -4.38 -7.17
CA GLY A 145 23.25 -4.63 -8.19
C GLY A 145 23.37 -6.09 -8.65
N ILE A 146 22.66 -7.01 -8.01
CA ILE A 146 22.59 -8.41 -8.44
C ILE A 146 21.36 -8.58 -9.33
N LEU A 147 21.56 -8.63 -10.65
CA LEU A 147 20.48 -8.88 -11.61
C LEU A 147 20.27 -10.39 -11.76
N GLN A 148 19.32 -10.94 -11.01
CA GLN A 148 18.96 -12.37 -11.10
C GLN A 148 17.47 -12.56 -11.37
N THR A 149 17.16 -13.55 -12.21
CA THR A 149 15.79 -13.99 -12.49
C THR A 149 15.78 -15.42 -12.99
N VAL A 150 14.86 -16.22 -12.48
CA VAL A 150 14.49 -17.55 -13.02
C VAL A 150 13.21 -17.48 -13.86
N ASN A 151 12.67 -16.27 -14.05
CA ASN A 151 11.44 -16.06 -14.80
C ASN A 151 11.71 -16.20 -16.30
N ASN A 152 11.07 -17.19 -16.93
CA ASN A 152 11.21 -17.49 -18.36
C ASN A 152 10.83 -16.31 -19.28
N TYR A 153 9.98 -15.39 -18.80
CA TYR A 153 9.63 -14.16 -19.55
C TYR A 153 10.86 -13.30 -19.88
N PHE A 154 11.94 -13.37 -19.10
CA PHE A 154 13.17 -12.66 -19.43
C PHE A 154 13.78 -13.17 -20.74
N ALA A 155 13.97 -14.49 -20.86
CA ALA A 155 14.56 -15.10 -22.04
C ALA A 155 13.64 -14.92 -23.27
N GLU A 156 12.34 -15.11 -23.09
CA GLU A 156 11.34 -14.91 -24.14
C GLU A 156 11.32 -13.45 -24.64
N THR A 157 11.24 -12.48 -23.72
CA THR A 157 11.24 -11.05 -24.09
C THR A 157 12.53 -10.66 -24.80
N LEU A 158 13.68 -11.15 -24.33
CA LEU A 158 14.98 -10.89 -24.95
C LEU A 158 15.07 -11.47 -26.37
N SER A 159 14.62 -12.71 -26.58
CA SER A 159 14.57 -13.33 -27.90
C SER A 159 13.66 -12.55 -28.84
N ASN A 160 12.44 -12.20 -28.40
CA ASN A 160 11.48 -11.44 -29.19
C ASN A 160 12.04 -10.08 -29.63
N ILE A 161 12.74 -9.36 -28.73
CA ILE A 161 13.39 -8.08 -29.08
C ILE A 161 14.49 -8.30 -30.15
N ARG A 162 15.29 -9.36 -30.03
CA ARG A 162 16.38 -9.66 -30.98
C ARG A 162 15.86 -10.10 -32.34
N GLU A 163 14.83 -10.93 -32.36
CA GLU A 163 14.17 -11.40 -33.59
C GLU A 163 13.54 -10.24 -34.35
N GLU A 164 12.77 -9.41 -33.66
CA GLU A 164 12.14 -8.22 -34.26
C GLU A 164 13.22 -7.28 -34.84
N ARG A 165 14.34 -7.07 -34.13
CA ARG A 165 15.44 -6.23 -34.65
C ARG A 165 16.00 -6.81 -35.94
N THR A 166 16.23 -8.12 -35.96
CA THR A 166 16.79 -8.81 -37.11
C THR A 166 15.82 -8.72 -38.29
N PHE A 167 14.52 -8.91 -38.05
CA PHE A 167 13.47 -8.77 -39.05
C PHE A 167 13.41 -7.36 -39.65
N GLN A 168 13.38 -6.31 -38.83
CA GLN A 168 13.37 -4.92 -39.30
C GLN A 168 14.61 -4.58 -40.14
N ARG A 169 15.78 -5.09 -39.76
CA ARG A 169 17.02 -4.92 -40.54
C ARG A 169 16.94 -5.59 -41.90
N LEU A 170 16.38 -6.80 -41.96
CA LEU A 170 16.20 -7.53 -43.23
C LEU A 170 15.23 -6.78 -44.14
N LYS A 171 14.13 -6.26 -43.58
CA LYS A 171 13.16 -5.43 -44.30
C LYS A 171 13.79 -4.16 -44.87
N ALA A 172 14.58 -3.43 -44.07
CA ALA A 172 15.26 -2.21 -44.48
C ALA A 172 16.29 -2.45 -45.60
N LYS A 173 16.92 -3.64 -45.64
CA LYS A 173 17.87 -4.03 -46.69
C LYS A 173 17.21 -4.59 -47.96
N GLY A 174 15.87 -4.62 -48.03
CA GLY A 174 15.13 -5.01 -49.23
C GLY A 174 15.30 -6.49 -49.59
N PHE A 175 15.31 -7.37 -48.59
CA PHE A 175 15.60 -8.78 -48.78
C PHE A 175 14.70 -9.44 -49.83
N ARG A 176 15.33 -9.86 -50.95
CA ARG A 176 14.84 -10.89 -51.87
C ARG A 176 15.49 -12.21 -51.47
N ASP A 177 14.71 -13.27 -51.54
CA ASP A 177 15.01 -14.63 -51.10
C ASP A 177 16.47 -15.08 -51.31
N GLY A 178 17.13 -15.60 -50.26
CA GLY A 178 18.33 -16.46 -50.39
C GLY A 178 19.74 -15.92 -50.10
N SER A 179 19.96 -14.69 -49.61
CA SER A 179 21.34 -14.22 -49.28
C SER A 179 21.61 -14.19 -47.76
N TYR A 180 22.52 -15.03 -47.26
CA TYR A 180 23.03 -14.94 -45.88
C TYR A 180 23.78 -13.61 -45.67
N LEU A 181 23.06 -12.54 -45.30
CA LEU A 181 23.64 -11.24 -44.98
C LEU A 181 24.03 -11.21 -43.50
N SER A 182 25.29 -11.47 -43.20
CA SER A 182 25.88 -11.02 -41.93
C SER A 182 25.90 -9.49 -41.95
N ALA A 183 24.91 -8.88 -41.31
CA ALA A 183 24.91 -7.44 -41.04
C ALA A 183 25.88 -7.15 -39.91
N THR A 184 27.18 -7.27 -40.17
CA THR A 184 28.22 -7.06 -39.15
C THR A 184 28.22 -5.58 -38.75
N ARG A 185 27.70 -5.26 -37.56
CA ARG A 185 27.85 -3.94 -36.95
C ARG A 185 29.23 -3.81 -36.32
N GLY A 186 29.67 -2.58 -36.07
CA GLY A 186 30.83 -2.35 -35.22
C GLY A 186 30.60 -2.94 -33.83
N ASN A 187 31.66 -3.47 -33.22
CA ASN A 187 31.59 -4.15 -31.92
C ASN A 187 30.89 -3.31 -30.84
N GLU A 188 31.10 -1.99 -30.84
CA GLU A 188 30.45 -1.06 -29.92
C GLU A 188 28.94 -1.00 -30.10
N ASP A 189 28.45 -0.88 -31.34
CA ASP A 189 27.02 -0.80 -31.59
C ASP A 189 26.30 -2.08 -31.15
N GLN A 190 26.94 -3.24 -31.38
CA GLN A 190 26.40 -4.52 -30.93
C GLN A 190 26.34 -4.62 -29.40
N ALA A 191 27.35 -4.11 -28.69
CA ALA A 191 27.35 -4.05 -27.23
C ALA A 191 26.22 -3.15 -26.70
N VAL A 192 26.08 -1.95 -27.26
CA VAL A 192 25.03 -0.98 -26.87
C VAL A 192 23.63 -1.56 -27.07
N GLU A 193 23.40 -2.22 -28.20
CA GLU A 193 22.14 -2.92 -28.47
C GLU A 193 21.87 -4.08 -27.51
N ASN A 194 22.88 -4.90 -27.24
CA ASN A 194 22.77 -6.01 -26.29
C ASN A 194 22.42 -5.50 -24.89
N ILE A 195 23.08 -4.43 -24.44
CA ILE A 195 22.79 -3.78 -23.17
C ILE A 195 21.34 -3.32 -23.11
N HIS A 196 20.88 -2.58 -24.14
CA HIS A 196 19.52 -2.08 -24.19
C HIS A 196 18.49 -3.20 -24.04
N ASP A 197 18.66 -4.30 -24.78
CA ASP A 197 17.67 -5.38 -24.79
C ASP A 197 17.65 -6.16 -23.49
N THR A 198 18.83 -6.47 -22.96
CA THR A 198 18.94 -7.13 -21.66
C THR A 198 18.35 -6.26 -20.56
N LEU A 199 18.65 -4.95 -20.56
CA LEU A 199 18.10 -4.01 -19.60
C LEU A 199 16.58 -3.90 -19.71
N LYS A 200 16.04 -3.78 -20.93
CA LYS A 200 14.59 -3.71 -21.20
C LYS A 200 13.86 -4.98 -20.75
N ALA A 201 14.38 -6.15 -21.14
CA ALA A 201 13.79 -7.45 -20.78
C ALA A 201 13.81 -7.66 -19.27
N TYR A 202 14.93 -7.36 -18.61
CA TYR A 202 15.04 -7.49 -17.15
C TYR A 202 14.15 -6.48 -16.42
N TYR A 203 14.14 -5.21 -16.86
CA TYR A 203 13.31 -4.15 -16.29
C TYR A 203 11.82 -4.53 -16.28
N LYS A 204 11.32 -5.12 -17.37
CA LYS A 204 9.93 -5.58 -17.45
C LYS A 204 9.58 -6.60 -16.36
N VAL A 205 10.47 -7.55 -16.08
CA VAL A 205 10.28 -8.57 -15.04
C VAL A 205 10.37 -7.94 -13.65
N ALA A 206 11.45 -7.20 -13.39
CA ALA A 206 11.69 -6.61 -12.08
C ALA A 206 10.60 -5.60 -11.70
N ARG A 207 10.15 -4.75 -12.64
CA ARG A 207 9.07 -3.78 -12.41
C ARG A 207 7.79 -4.46 -11.93
N LYS A 208 7.39 -5.55 -12.58
CA LYS A 208 6.16 -6.29 -12.21
C LYS A 208 6.32 -6.91 -10.82
N ARG A 209 7.43 -7.60 -10.58
CA ARG A 209 7.75 -8.21 -9.28
C ARG A 209 7.76 -7.17 -8.14
N PHE A 210 8.43 -6.04 -8.35
CA PHE A 210 8.47 -4.93 -7.39
C PHE A 210 7.06 -4.39 -7.11
N THR A 211 6.27 -4.12 -8.15
CA THR A 211 4.91 -3.59 -8.00
C THR A 211 4.03 -4.54 -7.18
N ASP A 212 4.03 -5.83 -7.52
CA ASP A 212 3.24 -6.84 -6.80
C ASP A 212 3.70 -6.98 -5.35
N ASN A 213 5.02 -7.00 -5.12
CA ASN A 213 5.54 -7.12 -3.77
C ASN A 213 5.21 -5.90 -2.91
N VAL A 214 5.30 -4.67 -3.43
CA VAL A 214 4.90 -3.47 -2.67
C VAL A 214 3.41 -3.52 -2.31
N ILE A 215 2.55 -3.95 -3.24
CA ILE A 215 1.12 -4.10 -2.95
C ILE A 215 0.89 -5.16 -1.88
N LEU A 216 1.46 -6.36 -2.03
CA LEU A 216 1.18 -7.49 -1.14
C LEU A 216 1.85 -7.37 0.22
N GLN A 217 3.10 -6.92 0.27
CA GLN A 217 3.89 -6.87 1.49
C GLN A 217 3.63 -5.57 2.24
N GLU A 218 3.66 -4.42 1.59
CA GLU A 218 3.52 -3.14 2.28
C GLU A 218 2.06 -2.76 2.49
N ALA A 219 1.25 -2.72 1.43
CA ALA A 219 -0.14 -2.31 1.60
C ALA A 219 -0.98 -3.41 2.28
N GLU A 220 -1.06 -4.60 1.69
CA GLU A 220 -1.95 -5.65 2.18
C GLU A 220 -1.48 -6.23 3.52
N ARG A 221 -0.24 -6.72 3.63
CA ARG A 221 0.22 -7.39 4.85
C ARG A 221 0.47 -6.42 6.01
N ARG A 222 1.11 -5.27 5.78
CA ARG A 222 1.47 -4.34 6.88
C ARG A 222 0.34 -3.39 7.26
N LEU A 223 -0.39 -2.84 6.29
CA LEU A 223 -1.42 -1.84 6.60
C LEU A 223 -2.81 -2.45 6.78
N LEU A 224 -3.17 -3.46 5.98
CA LEU A 224 -4.51 -4.08 6.00
C LEU A 224 -4.56 -5.43 6.72
N GLY A 225 -3.40 -6.02 6.97
CA GLY A 225 -3.26 -7.37 7.50
C GLY A 225 -3.70 -7.50 8.95
N VAL A 226 -3.54 -8.72 9.49
CA VAL A 226 -3.96 -9.05 10.87
C VAL A 226 -3.33 -8.12 11.92
N ASN A 227 -2.07 -7.73 11.71
CA ASN A 227 -1.34 -6.83 12.59
C ASN A 227 -1.33 -5.38 12.08
N GLY A 228 -2.12 -5.08 11.05
CA GLY A 228 -2.18 -3.76 10.43
C GLY A 228 -3.22 -2.85 11.07
N PRO A 229 -3.10 -1.52 10.89
CA PRO A 229 -3.96 -0.51 11.49
C PRO A 229 -5.47 -0.72 11.32
N VAL A 230 -5.92 -1.40 10.26
CA VAL A 230 -7.34 -1.70 10.04
C VAL A 230 -7.90 -2.69 11.07
N ARG A 231 -7.07 -3.64 11.53
CA ARG A 231 -7.48 -4.76 12.40
C ARG A 231 -6.91 -4.66 13.80
N THR A 232 -6.19 -3.59 14.10
CA THR A 232 -5.52 -3.39 15.40
C THR A 232 -6.49 -3.39 16.58
N LEU A 233 -7.68 -2.81 16.42
CA LEU A 233 -8.73 -2.96 17.43
C LEU A 233 -9.41 -4.33 17.25
N SER A 234 -8.98 -5.30 18.05
CA SER A 234 -9.51 -6.66 18.06
C SER A 234 -9.87 -7.14 19.48
N PRO A 235 -10.64 -8.24 19.62
CA PRO A 235 -10.87 -8.86 20.92
C PRO A 235 -9.58 -9.23 21.65
N GLU A 236 -8.56 -9.69 20.92
CA GLU A 236 -7.24 -10.00 21.48
C GLU A 236 -6.53 -8.75 21.98
N PHE A 237 -6.62 -7.63 21.25
CA PHE A 237 -6.10 -6.35 21.72
C PHE A 237 -6.75 -5.96 23.06
N ILE A 238 -8.08 -6.00 23.14
CA ILE A 238 -8.83 -5.64 24.36
C ILE A 238 -8.44 -6.57 25.52
N ARG A 239 -8.34 -7.88 25.26
CA ARG A 239 -7.97 -8.87 26.29
C ARG A 239 -6.57 -8.66 26.85
N ASN A 240 -5.66 -8.11 26.05
CA ASN A 240 -4.27 -7.90 26.46
C ASN A 240 -4.03 -6.54 27.12
N LEU A 241 -5.07 -5.70 27.28
CA LEU A 241 -4.97 -4.45 28.04
C LEU A 241 -4.86 -4.76 29.54
N GLU A 242 -3.96 -4.09 30.21
CA GLU A 242 -3.87 -4.14 31.67
C GLU A 242 -5.07 -3.42 32.33
N ASP A 243 -5.41 -3.79 33.56
CA ASP A 243 -6.51 -3.15 34.31
C ASP A 243 -6.32 -1.62 34.41
N SER A 244 -5.07 -1.17 34.54
CA SER A 244 -4.69 0.25 34.55
C SER A 244 -4.94 0.94 33.21
N GLU A 245 -4.67 0.27 32.08
CA GLU A 245 -4.95 0.78 30.74
C GLU A 245 -6.47 0.81 30.48
N LEU A 246 -7.20 -0.21 30.92
CA LEU A 246 -8.67 -0.27 30.81
C LEU A 246 -9.33 0.84 31.62
N GLU A 247 -8.87 1.09 32.85
CA GLU A 247 -9.37 2.18 33.68
C GLU A 247 -9.03 3.55 33.06
N HIS A 248 -7.85 3.70 32.45
CA HIS A 248 -7.50 4.93 31.72
C HIS A 248 -8.38 5.15 30.49
N ILE A 249 -8.67 4.09 29.72
CA ILE A 249 -9.43 4.20 28.46
C ILE A 249 -10.94 4.33 28.71
N ALA A 250 -11.50 3.51 29.60
CA ALA A 250 -12.94 3.34 29.77
C ALA A 250 -13.45 3.63 31.20
N GLY A 251 -12.57 4.03 32.12
CA GLY A 251 -12.96 4.41 33.47
C GLY A 251 -13.83 5.66 33.47
N GLU A 252 -14.90 5.63 34.28
CA GLU A 252 -15.74 6.80 34.46
C GLU A 252 -14.96 7.93 35.12
N SER A 253 -15.05 9.15 34.58
CA SER A 253 -14.56 10.32 35.29
C SER A 253 -15.31 10.53 36.61
N TYR A 254 -14.65 11.13 37.60
CA TYR A 254 -15.26 11.43 38.90
C TYR A 254 -16.58 12.22 38.75
N VAL A 255 -16.63 13.12 37.77
CA VAL A 255 -17.82 13.93 37.47
C VAL A 255 -18.96 13.05 36.96
N THR A 256 -18.68 12.13 36.03
CA THR A 256 -19.68 11.19 35.51
C THR A 256 -20.17 10.24 36.58
N SER A 257 -19.26 9.68 37.38
CA SER A 257 -19.58 8.76 38.49
C SER A 257 -20.45 9.43 39.55
N THR A 258 -20.12 10.68 39.94
CA THR A 258 -20.92 11.45 40.91
C THR A 258 -22.32 11.73 40.37
N LYS A 259 -22.43 12.19 39.11
CA LYS A 259 -23.72 12.41 38.46
C LYS A 259 -24.56 11.13 38.38
N ARG A 260 -23.93 9.99 38.08
CA ARG A 260 -24.59 8.67 38.04
C ARG A 260 -25.17 8.32 39.41
N ASN A 261 -24.41 8.50 40.48
CA ASN A 261 -24.87 8.22 41.85
C ASN A 261 -26.04 9.15 42.28
N ASP A 262 -25.98 10.43 41.91
CA ASP A 262 -27.05 11.39 42.16
C ASP A 262 -28.34 11.03 41.40
N LEU A 263 -28.22 10.69 40.12
CA LEU A 263 -29.35 10.26 39.29
C LEU A 263 -29.97 8.96 39.79
N ALA A 264 -29.15 7.97 40.15
CA ALA A 264 -29.63 6.71 40.72
C ALA A 264 -30.42 6.95 42.03
N SER A 265 -29.92 7.84 42.88
CA SER A 265 -30.61 8.24 44.12
C SER A 265 -31.94 8.93 43.84
N LYS A 266 -32.03 9.77 42.80
CA LYS A 266 -33.30 10.41 42.38
C LYS A 266 -34.30 9.39 41.83
N VAL A 267 -33.84 8.45 41.00
CA VAL A 267 -34.69 7.38 40.43
C VAL A 267 -35.29 6.53 41.55
N ASP A 268 -34.50 6.08 42.52
CA ASP A 268 -34.98 5.30 43.67
C ASP A 268 -36.04 6.06 44.48
N ARG A 269 -35.80 7.35 44.77
CA ARG A 269 -36.77 8.21 45.47
C ARG A 269 -38.08 8.34 44.69
N PHE A 270 -38.02 8.55 43.38
CA PHE A 270 -39.22 8.67 42.55
C PHE A 270 -39.98 7.35 42.40
N GLN A 271 -39.28 6.22 42.34
CA GLN A 271 -39.92 4.89 42.34
C GLN A 271 -40.66 4.62 43.64
N LYS A 272 -40.05 4.94 44.79
CA LYS A 272 -40.71 4.82 46.11
C LYS A 272 -41.94 5.71 46.21
N ALA A 273 -41.83 6.98 45.79
CA ALA A 273 -42.97 7.90 45.78
C ALA A 273 -44.10 7.41 44.88
N LEU A 274 -43.78 6.88 43.68
CA LEU A 274 -44.77 6.28 42.77
C LEU A 274 -45.46 5.08 43.43
N GLN A 275 -44.72 4.23 44.15
CA GLN A 275 -45.29 3.06 44.82
C GLN A 275 -46.25 3.45 45.93
N ILE A 276 -45.89 4.47 46.73
CA ILE A 276 -46.77 5.04 47.77
C ILE A 276 -48.04 5.63 47.15
N ALA A 277 -47.91 6.38 46.06
CA ALA A 277 -49.06 6.95 45.36
C ALA A 277 -49.99 5.86 44.82
N LYS A 278 -49.44 4.76 44.29
CA LYS A 278 -50.23 3.60 43.84
C LYS A 278 -50.95 2.89 44.98
N SER A 279 -50.28 2.65 46.12
CA SER A 279 -50.93 2.02 47.27
C SER A 279 -52.04 2.89 47.86
N ALA A 280 -51.83 4.21 47.95
CA ALA A 280 -52.87 5.15 48.39
C ALA A 280 -54.08 5.18 47.44
N ASN A 281 -53.86 5.07 46.13
CA ASN A 281 -54.95 5.02 45.14
C ASN A 281 -55.77 3.71 45.21
N ILE A 282 -55.16 2.61 45.68
CA ILE A 282 -55.86 1.34 45.92
C ILE A 282 -56.72 1.44 47.21
N GLU A 283 -56.25 2.14 48.24
CA GLU A 283 -57.03 2.35 49.48
C GLU A 283 -58.27 3.26 49.29
N VAL A 284 -58.22 4.21 48.35
CA VAL A 284 -59.36 5.10 48.07
C VAL A 284 -60.47 4.41 47.26
N CYS A 285 -60.18 3.32 46.53
CA CYS A 285 -61.16 2.62 45.69
C CYS A 285 -61.87 1.43 46.37
N SER A 286 -61.58 1.08 47.62
CA SER A 286 -62.39 0.13 48.38
C SER A 286 -63.54 0.84 49.09
N PRO A 287 -64.82 0.61 48.71
CA PRO A 287 -65.93 1.20 49.42
C PRO A 287 -66.02 0.58 50.82
N ARG A 288 -65.81 1.42 51.85
CA ARG A 288 -66.12 1.11 53.24
C ARG A 288 -67.65 0.95 53.35
N ILE A 289 -68.16 -0.24 53.11
CA ILE A 289 -69.53 -0.60 53.49
C ILE A 289 -69.56 -0.68 55.01
N ARG A 290 -69.96 0.43 55.66
CA ARG A 290 -70.44 0.39 57.04
C ARG A 290 -71.84 -0.21 57.02
N HIS A 291 -71.96 -1.48 57.36
CA HIS A 291 -73.23 -2.01 57.84
C HIS A 291 -73.39 -1.58 59.29
N ASP A 292 -74.16 -0.52 59.50
CA ASP A 292 -74.71 -0.18 60.81
C ASP A 292 -75.71 -1.26 61.20
N SER A 293 -75.47 -1.87 62.35
CA SER A 293 -76.38 -2.77 63.04
C SER A 293 -77.47 -1.95 63.75
N SER A 294 -78.73 -2.17 63.38
CA SER A 294 -79.91 -1.82 64.17
C SER A 294 -80.94 -2.94 63.95
N PHE A 295 -81.06 -3.89 64.88
CA PHE A 295 -82.18 -3.99 65.82
C PHE A 295 -83.56 -3.71 65.19
N ASN A 296 -84.37 -4.76 64.95
CA ASN A 296 -85.53 -5.08 65.79
C ASN A 296 -86.40 -6.23 65.21
N ILE A 297 -86.72 -7.15 66.13
CA ILE A 297 -87.89 -8.06 66.25
C ILE A 297 -88.12 -9.09 65.14
#